data_AF-A0A3C2CVY9-F1
#
_entry.id   AF-A0A3C2CVY9-F1
#
_cell.length_a   1.000
_cell.length_b   1.000
_cell.length_c   1.000
_cell.angle_alpha   90.00
_cell.angle_beta   90.00
_cell.angle_gamma   90.00
#
_symmetry.space_group_name_H-M   'P 1'
#
loop_
_entity.id
_entity.type
_entity.pdbx_description
1 polymer ?
#
loop_
_entity_poly.entity_id
_entity_poly.type
_entity_poly.pdbx_seq_one_letter_code
_entity_poly.pdbx_strand_id
1 'polypeptide(L)'
;MAKHISRWVFFTIIFTLPFWNGFRMDIDNEKLFLFGFELSYEAGYLFFVFLFLFLMAFLSLSLIIYRAFCQYACPHNTFSMLLNKIEAALGSKGKAVTFVLSMVVSLFMAYATVSYFYNPATIGESLINLTMNKYFFLVTSTAVLYTALSYKARNSFCKVCPYGLAQGISRVDDKTKWLTHPGVWITWGTTATLVFVLLVGWF
;
A
#
# COMPACT_ATOMS: atom_id res chain seq x y z
N MET A 1 -9.07 1.42 -23.97
CA MET A 1 -8.92 2.82 -23.53
C MET A 1 -9.47 3.07 -22.12
N ALA A 2 -10.74 2.76 -21.82
CA ALA A 2 -11.36 3.03 -20.52
C ALA A 2 -10.56 2.56 -19.28
N LYS A 3 -10.01 1.33 -19.31
CA LYS A 3 -9.22 0.79 -18.19
C LYS A 3 -7.92 1.55 -17.91
N HIS A 4 -7.30 2.14 -18.93
CA HIS A 4 -6.07 2.92 -18.75
C HIS A 4 -6.39 4.29 -18.18
N ILE A 5 -7.46 4.92 -18.65
CA ILE A 5 -7.92 6.23 -18.16
C ILE A 5 -8.26 6.13 -16.68
N SER A 6 -9.07 5.14 -16.28
CA SER A 6 -9.45 4.96 -14.87
C SER A 6 -8.23 4.73 -13.96
N ARG A 7 -7.22 3.96 -14.40
CA ARG A 7 -5.98 3.71 -13.64
C ARG A 7 -5.22 4.99 -13.37
N TRP A 8 -5.02 5.80 -14.40
CA TRP A 8 -4.33 7.08 -14.25
C TRP A 8 -5.11 8.03 -13.34
N VAL A 9 -6.44 8.09 -13.47
CA VAL A 9 -7.29 8.87 -12.56
C VAL A 9 -7.11 8.42 -11.10
N PHE A 10 -7.18 7.12 -10.82
CA PHE A 10 -6.96 6.61 -9.46
C PHE A 10 -5.56 6.91 -8.93
N PHE A 11 -4.52 6.80 -9.77
CA PHE A 11 -3.15 7.09 -9.36
C PHE A 11 -2.95 8.57 -9.07
N THR A 12 -3.48 9.44 -9.92
CA THR A 12 -3.42 10.88 -9.68
C THR A 12 -4.14 11.21 -8.38
N ILE A 13 -5.34 10.67 -8.15
CA ILE A 13 -6.09 10.92 -6.90
C ILE A 13 -5.30 10.42 -5.69
N ILE A 14 -4.90 9.15 -5.66
CA ILE A 14 -4.22 8.55 -4.50
C ILE A 14 -2.87 9.24 -4.23
N PHE A 15 -2.05 9.47 -5.25
CA PHE A 15 -0.74 10.08 -5.01
C PHE A 15 -0.80 11.56 -4.72
N THR A 16 -1.83 12.29 -5.19
CA THR A 16 -1.93 13.73 -4.91
C THR A 16 -2.65 14.02 -3.60
N LEU A 17 -3.62 13.20 -3.18
CA LEU A 17 -4.43 13.35 -1.95
C LEU A 17 -3.70 13.94 -0.72
N PRO A 18 -2.53 13.44 -0.31
CA PRO A 18 -1.86 13.99 0.86
C PRO A 18 -1.24 15.38 0.63
N PHE A 19 -0.89 15.76 -0.60
CA PHE A 19 -0.16 17.01 -0.89
C PHE A 19 -1.01 18.28 -0.83
N TRP A 20 -2.30 18.16 -1.07
CA TRP A 20 -3.27 19.27 -1.06
C TRP A 20 -4.22 19.20 0.15
N ASN A 21 -3.86 18.43 1.18
CA ASN A 21 -4.70 18.19 2.36
C ASN A 21 -6.09 17.60 2.02
N GLY A 22 -6.20 16.89 0.89
CA GLY A 22 -7.46 16.26 0.48
C GLY A 22 -7.82 15.07 1.36
N PHE A 23 -6.84 14.23 1.67
CA PHE A 23 -6.96 13.21 2.73
C PHE A 23 -5.59 12.91 3.30
N ARG A 24 -5.35 13.33 4.55
CA ARG A 24 -4.17 12.92 5.31
C ARG A 24 -4.42 13.01 6.81
N MET A 25 -3.78 12.15 7.55
CA MET A 25 -3.63 12.23 8.99
C MET A 25 -2.29 12.90 9.28
N ASP A 26 -2.26 13.84 10.21
CA ASP A 26 -1.04 14.46 10.71
C ASP A 26 -0.84 13.98 12.14
N ILE A 27 -0.04 12.93 12.30
CA ILE A 27 0.19 12.28 13.60
C ILE A 27 0.89 13.25 14.57
N ASP A 28 1.73 14.17 14.07
CA ASP A 28 2.51 15.06 14.92
C ASP A 28 1.67 16.15 15.58
N ASN A 29 0.63 16.60 14.88
CA ASN A 29 -0.26 17.64 15.35
C ASN A 29 -1.62 17.09 15.80
N GLU A 30 -1.81 15.76 15.76
CA GLU A 30 -3.07 15.07 16.07
C GLU A 30 -4.27 15.60 15.26
N LYS A 31 -4.01 16.03 14.02
CA LYS A 31 -5.01 16.61 13.12
C LYS A 31 -5.34 15.66 11.99
N LEU A 32 -6.63 15.55 11.66
CA LEU A 32 -7.10 14.87 10.47
C LEU A 32 -7.53 15.91 9.43
N PHE A 33 -7.01 15.81 8.21
CA PHE A 33 -7.40 16.66 7.09
C PHE A 33 -8.34 15.89 6.15
N LEU A 34 -9.54 16.43 5.93
CA LEU A 34 -10.52 15.94 4.96
C LEU A 34 -10.95 17.05 4.02
N PHE A 35 -10.64 16.93 2.74
CA PHE A 35 -10.95 17.92 1.70
C PHE A 35 -10.54 19.35 2.11
N GLY A 36 -9.42 19.49 2.83
CA GLY A 36 -8.93 20.75 3.37
C GLY A 36 -9.52 21.17 4.73
N PHE A 37 -10.53 20.48 5.25
CA PHE A 37 -11.07 20.74 6.59
C PHE A 37 -10.21 20.08 7.66
N GLU A 38 -9.92 20.82 8.73
CA GLU A 38 -9.21 20.34 9.91
C GLU A 38 -10.21 19.75 10.92
N LEU A 39 -10.06 18.47 11.21
CA LEU A 39 -10.81 17.76 12.23
C LEU A 39 -9.86 17.40 13.38
N SER A 40 -10.25 17.72 14.60
CA SER A 40 -9.57 17.25 15.80
C SER A 40 -9.67 15.73 15.92
N TYR A 41 -8.67 15.10 16.55
CA TYR A 41 -8.59 13.65 16.71
C TYR A 41 -9.84 13.01 17.33
N GLU A 42 -10.48 13.70 18.28
CA GLU A 42 -11.74 13.24 18.91
C GLU A 42 -12.89 13.12 17.90
N ALA A 43 -13.02 14.06 16.95
CA ALA A 43 -13.96 13.93 15.84
C ALA A 43 -13.46 12.95 14.76
N GLY A 44 -12.14 12.77 14.69
CA GLY A 44 -11.45 11.84 13.79
C GLY A 44 -11.79 10.38 14.06
N TYR A 45 -12.08 9.97 15.30
CA TYR A 45 -12.46 8.58 15.60
C TYR A 45 -13.69 8.13 14.81
N LEU A 46 -14.74 8.97 14.73
CA LEU A 46 -15.94 8.69 13.95
C LEU A 46 -15.60 8.55 12.47
N PHE A 47 -14.68 9.37 11.97
CA PHE A 47 -14.19 9.25 10.62
C PHE A 47 -13.41 7.95 10.40
N PHE A 48 -12.57 7.50 11.33
CA PHE A 48 -11.87 6.22 11.23
C PHE A 48 -12.83 5.03 11.24
N VAL A 49 -13.87 5.08 12.07
CA VAL A 49 -14.93 4.08 12.07
C VAL A 49 -15.66 4.08 10.73
N PHE A 50 -16.02 5.26 10.20
CA PHE A 50 -16.65 5.37 8.89
C PHE A 50 -15.75 4.88 7.76
N LEU A 51 -14.47 5.24 7.78
CA LEU A 51 -13.47 4.77 6.82
C LEU A 51 -13.31 3.25 6.91
N PHE A 52 -13.23 2.69 8.11
CA PHE A 52 -13.16 1.25 8.32
C PHE A 52 -14.40 0.54 7.77
N LEU A 53 -15.61 1.03 8.07
CA LEU A 53 -16.85 0.50 7.52
C LEU A 53 -16.90 0.62 5.99
N PHE A 54 -16.45 1.74 5.44
CA PHE A 54 -16.35 1.95 4.00
C PHE A 54 -15.34 0.99 3.35
N LEU A 55 -14.20 0.76 4.00
CA LEU A 55 -13.15 -0.14 3.53
C LEU A 55 -13.65 -1.59 3.57
N MET A 56 -14.36 -1.98 4.64
CA MET A 56 -15.03 -3.29 4.73
C MET A 56 -16.11 -3.45 3.66
N ALA A 57 -16.95 -2.44 3.45
CA ALA A 57 -17.98 -2.46 2.40
C ALA A 57 -17.35 -2.55 1.00
N PHE A 58 -16.27 -1.80 0.74
CA PHE A 58 -15.53 -1.86 -0.52
C PHE A 58 -14.88 -3.24 -0.72
N LEU A 59 -14.28 -3.81 0.32
CA LEU A 59 -13.72 -5.16 0.29
C LEU A 59 -14.82 -6.19 0.01
N SER A 60 -15.96 -6.12 0.69
CA SER A 60 -17.12 -7.00 0.46
C SER A 60 -17.66 -6.89 -0.98
N LEU A 61 -17.86 -5.67 -1.49
CA LEU A 61 -18.29 -5.44 -2.88
C LEU A 61 -17.26 -5.97 -3.88
N SER A 62 -15.98 -5.88 -3.53
CA SER A 62 -14.91 -6.40 -4.36
C SER A 62 -14.86 -7.93 -4.42
N LEU A 63 -15.53 -8.66 -3.52
CA LEU A 63 -15.69 -10.11 -3.62
C LEU A 63 -16.66 -10.49 -4.75
N ILE A 64 -17.57 -9.58 -5.13
CA ILE A 64 -18.56 -9.79 -6.20
C ILE A 64 -17.92 -9.55 -7.57
N ILE A 65 -17.08 -8.52 -7.71
CA ILE A 65 -16.46 -8.15 -9.00
C ILE A 65 -15.03 -8.68 -9.07
N TYR A 66 -14.76 -9.64 -9.97
CA TYR A 66 -13.46 -10.28 -10.09
C TYR A 66 -12.32 -9.28 -10.32
N ARG A 67 -11.43 -9.15 -9.31
CA ARG A 67 -10.15 -8.42 -9.38
C ARG A 67 -10.27 -6.98 -9.92
N ALA A 68 -11.38 -6.29 -9.68
CA ALA A 68 -11.60 -4.92 -10.15
C ALA A 68 -10.48 -3.98 -9.66
N PHE A 69 -10.14 -4.03 -8.38
CA PHE A 69 -9.09 -3.18 -7.81
C PHE A 69 -7.72 -3.44 -8.46
N CYS A 70 -7.35 -4.71 -8.64
CA CYS A 70 -6.10 -5.10 -9.29
C CYS A 70 -6.00 -4.60 -10.75
N GLN A 71 -7.12 -4.55 -11.47
CA GLN A 71 -7.17 -4.07 -12.85
C GLN A 71 -7.19 -2.54 -12.95
N TYR A 72 -7.83 -1.84 -12.00
CA TYR A 72 -8.16 -0.43 -12.14
C TYR A 72 -7.44 0.52 -11.18
N ALA A 73 -6.97 0.07 -10.02
CA ALA A 73 -6.48 0.96 -8.97
C ALA A 73 -5.17 0.52 -8.30
N CYS A 74 -4.72 -0.74 -8.47
CA CYS A 74 -3.50 -1.22 -7.83
C CYS A 74 -2.23 -0.64 -8.50
N PRO A 75 -1.45 0.21 -7.80
CA PRO A 75 -0.21 0.76 -8.34
C PRO A 75 0.86 -0.31 -8.50
N HIS A 76 0.97 -1.22 -7.53
CA HIS A 76 1.98 -2.27 -7.55
C HIS A 76 1.84 -3.20 -8.76
N ASN A 77 0.62 -3.66 -9.09
CA ASN A 77 0.39 -4.49 -10.28
C ASN A 77 0.80 -3.77 -11.57
N THR A 78 0.55 -2.46 -11.64
CA THR A 78 0.89 -1.63 -12.80
C THR A 78 2.41 -1.52 -12.97
N PHE A 79 3.13 -1.22 -11.90
CA PHE A 79 4.58 -1.12 -11.93
C PHE A 79 5.25 -2.47 -12.20
N SER A 80 4.76 -3.56 -11.59
CA SER A 80 5.28 -4.91 -11.84
C SER A 80 5.13 -5.33 -13.30
N MET A 81 3.99 -5.03 -13.94
CA MET A 81 3.81 -5.27 -15.37
C MET A 81 4.77 -4.46 -16.23
N LEU A 82 5.03 -3.20 -15.88
CA LEU A 82 5.98 -2.35 -16.59
C LEU A 82 7.42 -2.87 -16.45
N LEU A 83 7.84 -3.23 -15.24
CA LEU A 83 9.16 -3.80 -14.97
C LEU A 83 9.37 -5.11 -15.73
N ASN A 84 8.37 -6.00 -15.77
CA ASN A 84 8.46 -7.24 -16.54
C ASN A 84 8.61 -6.99 -18.06
N LYS A 85 7.90 -5.99 -18.61
CA LYS A 85 8.05 -5.62 -20.03
C LYS A 85 9.44 -5.07 -20.34
N ILE A 86 9.98 -4.23 -19.46
CA ILE A 86 11.33 -3.66 -19.59
C ILE A 86 12.37 -4.78 -19.51
N GLU A 87 12.25 -5.71 -18.56
CA GLU A 87 13.18 -6.83 -18.44
C GLU A 87 13.16 -7.73 -19.67
N ALA A 88 11.96 -8.03 -20.19
CA ALA A 88 11.80 -8.81 -21.41
C ALA A 88 12.39 -8.12 -22.65
N ALA A 89 12.28 -6.79 -22.74
CA ALA A 89 12.81 -6.02 -23.86
C ALA A 89 14.35 -5.84 -23.81
N LEU A 90 14.94 -5.73 -22.62
CA LEU A 90 16.38 -5.45 -22.45
C LEU A 90 17.25 -6.71 -22.22
N GLY A 91 16.64 -7.89 -22.03
CA GLY A 91 17.38 -9.14 -21.84
C GLY A 91 18.32 -9.11 -20.62
N SER A 92 19.60 -9.43 -20.81
CA SER A 92 20.59 -9.53 -19.71
C SER A 92 20.86 -8.20 -18.99
N LYS A 93 20.81 -7.07 -19.70
CA LYS A 93 20.92 -5.71 -19.10
C LYS A 93 19.64 -5.30 -18.37
N GLY A 94 18.53 -5.99 -18.63
CA GLY A 94 17.22 -5.71 -18.04
C GLY A 94 17.20 -5.82 -16.52
N LYS A 95 17.96 -6.74 -15.91
CA LYS A 95 17.97 -6.94 -14.45
C LYS A 95 18.51 -5.75 -13.67
N ALA A 96 19.61 -5.15 -14.13
CA ALA A 96 20.17 -3.97 -13.48
C ALA A 96 19.24 -2.76 -13.63
N VAL A 97 18.67 -2.58 -14.82
CA VAL A 97 17.70 -1.50 -15.09
C VAL A 97 16.43 -1.68 -14.25
N THR A 98 15.87 -2.88 -14.17
CA THR A 98 14.68 -3.13 -13.35
C THR A 98 14.94 -2.97 -11.86
N PHE A 99 16.14 -3.30 -11.37
CA PHE A 99 16.52 -3.03 -9.98
C PHE A 99 16.52 -1.54 -9.68
N VAL A 100 17.24 -0.73 -10.47
CA VAL A 100 17.31 0.73 -10.28
C VAL A 100 15.91 1.35 -10.40
N LEU A 101 15.14 0.97 -11.42
CA LEU A 101 13.79 1.49 -11.62
C LEU A 101 12.85 1.10 -10.47
N SER A 102 12.99 -0.12 -9.93
CA SER A 102 12.21 -0.56 -8.77
C SER A 102 12.54 0.25 -7.52
N MET A 103 13.80 0.64 -7.33
CA MET A 103 14.23 1.47 -6.19
C MET A 103 13.62 2.88 -6.29
N VAL A 104 13.67 3.50 -7.47
CA VAL A 104 13.09 4.83 -7.72
C VAL A 104 11.58 4.82 -7.49
N VAL A 105 10.86 3.85 -8.08
CA VAL A 105 9.41 3.72 -7.90
C VAL A 105 9.05 3.44 -6.44
N SER A 106 9.84 2.62 -5.75
CA SER A 106 9.60 2.28 -4.35
C SER A 106 9.83 3.48 -3.42
N LEU A 107 10.83 4.32 -3.70
CA LEU A 107 11.06 5.56 -2.97
C LEU A 107 9.89 6.54 -3.15
N PHE A 108 9.42 6.70 -4.39
CA PHE A 108 8.24 7.52 -4.68
C PHE A 108 6.98 7.00 -3.94
N MET A 109 6.71 5.70 -4.03
CA MET A 109 5.59 5.07 -3.33
C MET A 109 5.71 5.22 -1.81
N ALA A 110 6.91 5.05 -1.25
CA ALA A 110 7.16 5.22 0.18
C ALA A 110 6.91 6.66 0.63
N TYR A 111 7.42 7.65 -0.11
CA TYR A 111 7.19 9.07 0.17
C TYR A 111 5.69 9.40 0.16
N ALA A 112 4.95 8.92 -0.85
CA ALA A 112 3.51 9.14 -0.92
C ALA A 112 2.74 8.43 0.22
N THR A 113 3.08 7.18 0.54
CA THR A 113 2.46 6.45 1.66
C THR A 113 2.70 7.16 2.99
N VAL A 114 3.93 7.61 3.24
CA VAL A 114 4.28 8.31 4.48
C VAL A 114 3.58 9.67 4.57
N SER A 115 3.38 10.35 3.44
CA SER A 115 2.68 11.65 3.37
C SER A 115 1.20 11.56 3.75
N TYR A 116 0.61 10.37 3.79
CA TYR A 116 -0.74 10.18 4.36
C TYR A 116 -0.78 10.30 5.88
N PHE A 117 0.36 10.20 6.57
CA PHE A 117 0.46 10.19 8.04
C PHE A 117 1.24 11.37 8.62
N TYR A 118 2.02 12.07 7.79
CA TYR A 118 2.86 13.19 8.20
C TYR A 118 2.87 14.27 7.12
N ASN A 119 3.30 15.48 7.47
CA ASN A 119 3.34 16.60 6.53
C ASN A 119 4.32 16.34 5.36
N PRO A 120 3.86 16.37 4.09
CA PRO A 120 4.71 16.11 2.92
C PRO A 120 5.90 17.07 2.79
N ALA A 121 5.76 18.33 3.23
CA ALA A 121 6.82 19.33 3.16
C ALA A 121 8.00 18.98 4.09
N THR A 122 7.71 18.61 5.34
CA THR A 122 8.75 18.27 6.33
C THR A 122 9.45 16.96 5.97
N ILE A 123 8.72 15.99 5.40
CA ILE A 123 9.32 14.76 4.88
C ILE A 123 10.24 15.09 3.69
N GLY A 124 9.79 15.94 2.77
CA GLY A 124 10.55 16.34 1.58
C GLY A 124 11.85 17.04 1.94
N GLU A 125 11.80 18.01 2.85
CA GLU A 125 12.99 18.67 3.39
C GLU A 125 13.95 17.69 4.04
N SER A 126 13.43 16.72 4.80
CA SER A 126 14.26 15.72 5.46
C SER A 126 15.00 14.81 4.46
N LEU A 127 14.38 14.48 3.33
CA LEU A 127 14.98 13.68 2.27
C LEU A 127 16.01 14.47 1.46
N ILE A 128 15.71 15.73 1.11
CA ILE A 128 16.61 16.58 0.32
C ILE A 128 17.87 16.93 1.12
N ASN A 129 17.71 17.28 2.39
CA ASN A 129 18.81 17.67 3.27
C ASN A 129 19.53 16.48 3.91
N LEU A 130 19.11 15.24 3.64
CA LEU A 130 19.64 14.01 4.21
C LEU A 130 19.72 14.04 5.76
N THR A 131 18.77 14.71 6.39
CA THR A 131 18.72 14.81 7.85
C THR A 131 18.18 13.51 8.43
N MET A 132 18.95 12.87 9.30
CA MET A 132 18.66 11.55 9.89
C MET A 132 17.57 11.61 10.96
N ASN A 133 16.37 12.02 10.55
CA ASN A 133 15.20 12.24 11.41
C ASN A 133 14.24 11.05 11.28
N LYS A 134 13.20 11.01 12.12
CA LYS A 134 12.15 9.98 12.03
C LYS A 134 11.55 9.85 10.63
N TYR A 135 11.33 10.96 9.92
CA TYR A 135 10.76 10.95 8.55
C TYR A 135 11.70 10.30 7.54
N PHE A 136 13.00 10.58 7.64
CA PHE A 136 14.01 9.99 6.76
C PHE A 136 14.05 8.46 6.94
N PHE A 137 14.10 7.99 8.20
CA PHE A 137 14.09 6.55 8.48
C PHE A 137 12.78 5.88 8.07
N LEU A 138 11.63 6.54 8.28
CA LEU A 138 10.33 6.00 7.89
C LEU A 138 10.20 5.83 6.37
N VAL A 139 10.59 6.84 5.59
CA VAL A 139 10.56 6.76 4.13
C VAL A 139 11.56 5.74 3.61
N THR A 140 12.81 5.78 4.07
CA THR A 140 13.86 4.88 3.57
C THR A 140 13.58 3.41 3.91
N SER A 141 13.15 3.10 5.14
CA SER A 141 12.74 1.74 5.52
C SER A 141 11.55 1.23 4.71
N THR A 142 10.53 2.08 4.51
CA THR A 142 9.37 1.75 3.67
C THR A 142 9.79 1.54 2.21
N ALA A 143 10.71 2.35 1.69
CA ALA A 143 11.24 2.23 0.34
C ALA A 143 12.01 0.92 0.14
N VAL A 144 12.78 0.48 1.14
CA VAL A 144 13.46 -0.83 1.12
C VAL A 144 12.45 -1.97 1.06
N LEU A 145 11.41 -1.92 1.88
CA LEU A 145 10.32 -2.92 1.86
C LEU A 145 9.63 -2.95 0.49
N TYR A 146 9.27 -1.80 -0.05
CA TYR A 146 8.64 -1.71 -1.37
C TYR A 146 9.56 -2.15 -2.50
N THR A 147 10.87 -1.94 -2.37
CA THR A 147 11.86 -2.44 -3.35
C THR A 147 11.91 -3.96 -3.32
N ALA A 148 11.96 -4.57 -2.12
CA ALA A 148 11.91 -6.02 -1.99
C ALA A 148 10.63 -6.61 -2.60
N LEU A 149 9.49 -5.95 -2.40
CA LEU A 149 8.22 -6.36 -3.00
C LEU A 149 8.22 -6.20 -4.52
N SER A 150 8.68 -5.06 -5.04
CA SER A 150 8.59 -4.69 -6.47
C SER A 150 9.68 -5.32 -7.33
N TYR A 151 10.80 -5.74 -6.75
CA TYR A 151 11.86 -6.44 -7.45
C TYR A 151 11.76 -7.95 -7.28
N LYS A 152 11.74 -8.45 -6.03
CA LYS A 152 11.81 -9.89 -5.73
C LYS A 152 10.45 -10.57 -5.71
N ALA A 153 9.44 -9.93 -5.09
CA ALA A 153 8.11 -10.53 -4.93
C ALA A 153 7.09 -10.07 -5.99
N ARG A 154 7.53 -9.40 -7.06
CA ARG A 154 6.63 -8.67 -7.98
C ARG A 154 5.59 -9.54 -8.69
N ASN A 155 5.95 -10.80 -8.98
CA ASN A 155 5.08 -11.76 -9.65
C ASN A 155 4.20 -12.57 -8.67
N SER A 156 4.52 -12.54 -7.37
CA SER A 156 3.79 -13.23 -6.32
C SER A 156 3.02 -12.29 -5.39
N PHE A 157 3.24 -10.98 -5.47
CA PHE A 157 2.61 -9.98 -4.60
C PHE A 157 1.08 -10.10 -4.57
N CYS A 158 0.45 -10.27 -5.72
CA CYS A 158 -1.00 -10.40 -5.81
C CYS A 158 -1.57 -11.65 -5.12
N LYS A 159 -0.73 -12.63 -4.74
CA LYS A 159 -1.12 -13.80 -3.92
C LYS A 159 -1.10 -13.50 -2.42
N VAL A 160 -0.31 -12.51 -2.00
CA VAL A 160 -0.06 -12.17 -0.59
C VAL A 160 -0.73 -10.86 -0.20
N CYS A 161 -1.11 -10.01 -1.17
CA CYS A 161 -1.78 -8.76 -0.85
C CYS A 161 -3.14 -9.03 -0.17
N PRO A 162 -3.53 -8.21 0.84
CA PRO A 162 -4.75 -8.46 1.61
C PRO A 162 -6.00 -8.61 0.73
N TYR A 163 -6.08 -7.81 -0.34
CA TYR A 163 -7.14 -7.88 -1.33
C TYR A 163 -7.16 -9.21 -2.11
N GLY A 164 -6.01 -9.64 -2.62
CA GLY A 164 -5.89 -10.87 -3.40
C GLY A 164 -6.10 -12.11 -2.54
N LEU A 165 -5.67 -12.07 -1.28
CA LEU A 165 -5.91 -13.11 -0.29
C LEU A 165 -7.40 -13.20 0.08
N ALA A 166 -8.05 -12.07 0.39
CA ALA A 166 -9.47 -12.03 0.70
C ALA A 166 -10.32 -12.59 -0.44
N GLN A 167 -10.01 -12.22 -1.69
CA GLN A 167 -10.67 -12.77 -2.87
C GLN A 167 -10.33 -14.25 -3.12
N GLY A 168 -9.12 -14.69 -2.78
CA GLY A 168 -8.71 -16.09 -2.89
C GLY A 168 -9.48 -17.00 -1.93
N ILE A 169 -9.70 -16.52 -0.70
CA ILE A 169 -10.46 -17.23 0.34
C ILE A 169 -11.97 -17.21 0.02
N SER A 170 -12.49 -16.09 -0.50
CA SER A 170 -13.92 -15.94 -0.78
C SER A 170 -14.41 -16.66 -2.03
N ARG A 171 -13.50 -17.12 -2.92
CA ARG A 171 -13.87 -17.95 -4.07
C ARG A 171 -14.25 -19.33 -3.56
N VAL A 172 -15.54 -19.50 -3.32
CA VAL A 172 -16.26 -20.75 -3.09
C VAL A 172 -16.21 -21.62 -4.36
N ASP A 173 -15.03 -22.00 -4.83
CA ASP A 173 -14.88 -22.88 -6.01
C ASP A 173 -13.70 -23.86 -5.92
N ASP A 174 -13.00 -23.94 -4.78
CA ASP A 174 -12.11 -25.07 -4.53
C ASP A 174 -12.00 -25.35 -3.03
N LYS A 175 -12.65 -26.43 -2.61
CA LYS A 175 -12.75 -26.83 -1.20
C LYS A 175 -11.34 -27.07 -0.61
N THR A 176 -11.07 -26.38 0.50
CA THR A 176 -10.10 -26.73 1.57
C THR A 176 -8.59 -26.83 1.26
N LYS A 177 -8.11 -26.67 0.01
CA LYS A 177 -6.67 -26.72 -0.28
C LYS A 177 -5.84 -25.53 0.24
N TRP A 178 -6.47 -24.38 0.51
CA TRP A 178 -5.77 -23.21 1.06
C TRP A 178 -5.52 -23.35 2.57
N LEU A 179 -6.36 -24.10 3.28
CA LEU A 179 -6.19 -24.46 4.70
C LEU A 179 -5.02 -25.41 4.93
N THR A 180 -4.48 -26.07 3.91
CA THR A 180 -3.29 -26.92 4.04
C THR A 180 -2.02 -26.23 3.57
N HIS A 181 -2.11 -25.00 3.06
CA HIS A 181 -0.95 -24.29 2.56
C HIS A 181 -0.14 -23.71 3.75
N PRO A 182 1.12 -24.11 3.96
CA PRO A 182 1.88 -23.76 5.16
C PRO A 182 2.08 -22.24 5.33
N GLY A 183 2.14 -21.50 4.23
CA GLY A 183 2.23 -20.04 4.25
C GLY A 183 1.02 -19.33 4.87
N VAL A 184 -0.17 -19.93 4.84
CA VAL A 184 -1.38 -19.38 5.46
C VAL A 184 -1.28 -19.50 6.98
N TRP A 185 -0.92 -20.66 7.52
CA TRP A 185 -0.73 -20.82 8.97
C TRP A 185 0.40 -19.98 9.52
N ILE A 186 1.46 -19.76 8.75
CA ILE A 186 2.56 -18.87 9.16
C ILE A 186 2.10 -17.41 9.21
N THR A 187 1.33 -16.95 8.22
CA THR A 187 0.83 -15.55 8.20
C THR A 187 -0.26 -15.30 9.24
N TRP A 188 -1.23 -16.20 9.38
CA TRP A 188 -2.27 -16.08 10.40
C TRP A 188 -1.72 -16.29 11.81
N GLY A 189 -0.77 -17.22 11.99
CA GLY A 189 -0.08 -17.45 13.25
C GLY A 189 0.75 -16.23 13.68
N THR A 190 1.57 -15.67 12.78
CA THR A 190 2.34 -14.45 13.09
C THR A 190 1.45 -13.25 13.36
N THR A 191 0.35 -13.10 12.62
CA THR A 191 -0.63 -12.02 12.84
C THR A 191 -1.34 -12.18 14.19
N ALA A 192 -1.76 -13.40 14.54
CA ALA A 192 -2.41 -13.68 15.82
C ALA A 192 -1.44 -13.49 17.00
N THR A 193 -0.18 -13.92 16.87
CA THR A 193 0.86 -13.67 17.89
C THR A 193 1.16 -12.18 18.04
N LEU A 194 1.26 -11.43 16.93
CA LEU A 194 1.43 -9.97 16.99
C LEU A 194 0.23 -9.28 17.65
N VAL A 195 -1.00 -9.65 17.29
CA VAL A 195 -2.22 -9.11 17.91
C VAL A 195 -2.27 -9.46 19.41
N PHE A 196 -1.91 -10.68 19.79
CA PHE A 196 -1.88 -11.10 21.19
C PHE A 196 -0.80 -10.34 21.98
N VAL A 197 0.39 -10.17 21.42
CA VAL A 197 1.47 -9.37 22.02
C VAL A 197 1.06 -7.90 22.15
N LEU A 198 0.34 -7.35 21.18
CA LEU A 198 -0.17 -5.97 21.25
C LEU A 198 -1.29 -5.81 22.29
N LEU A 199 -2.18 -6.81 22.44
CA LEU A 199 -3.28 -6.79 23.40
C LEU A 199 -2.81 -7.05 24.84
N VAL A 200 -1.82 -7.93 25.03
CA VAL A 200 -1.29 -8.28 26.35
C VAL A 200 -0.17 -7.34 26.80
N GLY A 201 0.63 -6.82 25.86
CA GLY A 201 1.69 -5.84 26.17
C GLY A 201 1.19 -4.41 26.44
N TRP A 202 -0.13 -4.21 26.46
CA TRP A 202 -0.79 -2.96 26.84
C TRP A 202 -1.47 -3.02 28.23
N PHE A 203 -1.30 -4.14 28.95
CA PHE A 203 -1.57 -4.27 30.40
C PHE A 203 -0.25 -4.42 31.16
#